data_AF-A0A087UN54-F1
#
_entry.id   AF-A0A087UN54-F1
#
_cell.length_a   1.000
_cell.length_b   1.000
_cell.length_c   1.000
_cell.angle_alpha   90.00
_cell.angle_beta   90.00
_cell.angle_gamma   90.00
#
_symmetry.space_group_name_H-M   'P 1'
#
loop_
_entity.id
_entity.type
_entity.pdbx_description
1 polymer ?
#
loop_
_entity_poly.entity_id
_entity_poly.type
_entity_poly.pdbx_seq_one_letter_code
_entity_poly.pdbx_strand_id
1 'polypeptide(L)'
;MSEREFKNPFPPYEESLSIFDFNTNRMIQEIENPLFENVFILLQTLEKHLSSETDWTDTSVYTGTSGIALLYMRFMDIKLCEGKKNFLKDALSYIEPIIPYLKKKRFSFLCGAAGP
;
A
#
# COMPACT_ATOMS: atom_id res chain seq x y z
N MET A 1 28.27 -1.95 11.06
CA MET A 1 26.92 -1.88 10.47
C MET A 1 25.82 -2.47 11.38
N SER A 2 26.08 -2.78 12.66
CA SER A 2 25.13 -3.51 13.53
C SER A 2 24.15 -2.64 14.35
N GLU A 3 24.23 -1.31 14.29
CA GLU A 3 23.42 -0.43 15.18
C GLU A 3 22.03 -0.08 14.61
N ARG A 4 21.76 -0.35 13.33
CA ARG A 4 20.51 0.05 12.65
C ARG A 4 19.64 -1.14 12.21
N GLU A 5 19.89 -2.31 12.76
CA GLU A 5 19.17 -3.54 12.41
C GLU A 5 18.81 -4.36 13.65
N PHE A 6 17.71 -5.11 13.56
CA PHE A 6 17.40 -6.15 14.53
C PHE A 6 18.12 -7.44 14.14
N LYS A 7 18.58 -8.21 15.14
CA LYS A 7 19.12 -9.54 14.89
C LYS A 7 18.02 -10.42 14.30
N ASN A 8 18.20 -10.89 13.06
CA ASN A 8 17.24 -11.76 12.38
C ASN A 8 17.04 -13.07 13.19
N PRO A 9 15.82 -13.33 13.72
CA PRO A 9 15.55 -14.55 14.49
C PRO A 9 15.23 -15.74 13.58
N PHE A 10 14.99 -15.52 12.29
CA PHE A 10 14.51 -16.54 11.37
C PHE A 10 15.67 -17.40 10.83
N PRO A 11 15.47 -18.72 10.68
CA PRO A 11 16.47 -19.58 10.06
C PRO A 11 16.65 -19.23 8.59
N PRO A 12 17.77 -19.65 7.96
CA PRO A 12 17.91 -19.63 6.52
C PRO A 12 16.77 -20.40 5.83
N TYR A 13 16.55 -20.10 4.55
CA TYR A 13 15.58 -20.83 3.75
C TYR A 13 15.93 -22.33 3.66
N GLU A 14 14.92 -23.17 3.81
CA GLU A 14 14.98 -24.61 3.58
C GLU A 14 13.82 -25.02 2.67
N GLU A 15 14.07 -25.93 1.71
CA GLU A 15 13.03 -26.41 0.77
C GLU A 15 11.86 -27.13 1.47
N SER A 16 12.10 -27.61 2.69
CA SER A 16 11.08 -28.21 3.57
C SER A 16 10.01 -27.21 4.02
N LEU A 17 10.31 -25.91 4.00
CA LEU A 17 9.37 -24.84 4.34
C LEU A 17 8.40 -24.67 3.17
N SER A 18 7.31 -25.44 3.19
CA SER A 18 6.26 -25.46 2.18
C SER A 18 5.39 -24.20 2.22
N ILE A 19 5.99 -23.01 2.10
CA ILE A 19 5.31 -21.70 2.15
C ILE A 19 4.57 -21.37 0.83
N PHE A 20 4.86 -22.13 -0.23
CA PHE A 20 4.36 -21.93 -1.57
C PHE A 20 3.90 -23.25 -2.17
N ASP A 21 2.69 -23.26 -2.72
CA ASP A 21 2.18 -24.36 -3.51
C ASP A 21 2.56 -24.16 -4.98
N PHE A 22 3.53 -24.94 -5.44
CA PHE A 22 4.03 -24.90 -6.81
C PHE A 22 3.00 -25.36 -7.85
N ASN A 23 1.96 -26.11 -7.47
CA ASN A 23 0.92 -26.55 -8.41
C ASN A 23 -0.04 -25.42 -8.75
N THR A 24 -0.42 -24.63 -7.73
CA THR A 24 -1.32 -23.48 -7.90
C THR A 24 -0.58 -22.17 -8.17
N ASN A 25 0.75 -22.17 -8.01
CA ASN A 25 1.61 -21.00 -8.08
C ASN A 25 1.14 -19.89 -7.11
N ARG A 26 0.73 -20.30 -5.90
CA ARG A 26 0.22 -19.43 -4.84
C ARG A 26 0.87 -19.75 -3.50
N MET A 27 0.81 -18.78 -2.61
CA MET A 27 1.14 -18.98 -1.20
C MET A 27 0.16 -19.98 -0.57
N ILE A 28 0.61 -20.76 0.40
CA ILE A 28 -0.31 -21.63 1.16
C ILE A 28 -1.31 -20.78 1.96
N GLN A 29 -2.53 -21.28 2.11
CA GLN A 29 -3.63 -20.52 2.70
C GLN A 29 -3.38 -20.16 4.17
N GLU A 30 -2.61 -20.98 4.88
CA GLU A 30 -2.21 -20.79 6.27
C GLU A 30 -1.34 -19.54 6.47
N ILE A 31 -0.67 -19.06 5.42
CA ILE A 31 0.11 -17.82 5.42
C ILE A 31 -0.67 -16.69 4.74
N GLU A 32 -1.33 -17.00 3.62
CA GLU A 32 -2.07 -16.01 2.83
C GLU A 32 -3.24 -15.40 3.62
N ASN A 33 -4.02 -16.22 4.34
CA ASN A 33 -5.18 -15.72 5.08
C ASN A 33 -4.78 -14.75 6.22
N PRO A 34 -3.87 -15.09 7.15
CA PRO A 34 -3.42 -14.15 8.18
C PRO A 34 -2.76 -12.90 7.62
N LEU A 35 -2.07 -13.01 6.48
CA LEU A 35 -1.48 -11.86 5.79
C LEU A 35 -2.57 -10.89 5.36
N PHE A 36 -3.62 -11.37 4.68
CA PHE A 36 -4.72 -10.52 4.23
C PHE A 36 -5.51 -9.91 5.40
N GLU A 37 -5.73 -10.66 6.48
CA GLU A 37 -6.36 -10.15 7.70
C GLU A 37 -5.54 -9.00 8.31
N ASN A 38 -4.22 -9.17 8.41
CA ASN A 38 -3.33 -8.12 8.91
C ASN A 38 -3.31 -6.88 8.03
N VAL A 39 -3.31 -7.05 6.70
CA VAL A 39 -3.42 -5.92 5.75
C VAL A 39 -4.71 -5.15 6.00
N PHE A 40 -5.83 -5.84 6.25
CA PHE A 40 -7.11 -5.19 6.53
C PHE A 40 -7.10 -4.42 7.85
N ILE A 41 -6.52 -4.99 8.92
CA ILE A 41 -6.36 -4.31 10.22
C ILE A 41 -5.51 -3.04 10.07
N LEU A 42 -4.40 -3.13 9.35
CA LEU A 42 -3.52 -1.98 9.09
C LEU A 42 -4.21 -0.92 8.23
N LEU A 43 -5.02 -1.32 7.26
CA LEU A 43 -5.81 -0.41 6.46
C LEU A 43 -6.85 0.36 7.30
N GLN A 44 -7.60 -0.33 8.15
CA GLN A 44 -8.53 0.33 9.08
C GLN A 44 -7.81 1.31 10.00
N THR A 45 -6.61 0.93 10.45
CA THR A 45 -5.75 1.80 11.28
C THR A 45 -5.31 3.03 10.50
N LEU A 46 -4.85 2.87 9.26
CA LEU A 46 -4.50 3.99 8.38
C LEU A 46 -5.69 4.95 8.23
N GLU A 47 -6.83 4.44 7.77
CA GLU A 47 -8.04 5.23 7.47
C GLU A 47 -8.55 6.02 8.67
N LYS A 48 -8.45 5.45 9.87
CA LYS A 48 -8.82 6.13 11.12
C LYS A 48 -7.98 7.39 11.39
N HIS A 49 -6.71 7.39 11.01
CA HIS A 49 -5.77 8.48 11.34
C HIS A 49 -5.52 9.43 10.17
N LEU A 50 -5.96 9.10 8.94
CA LEU A 50 -5.74 9.95 7.77
C LEU A 50 -6.22 11.39 7.95
N SER A 51 -7.37 11.60 8.58
CA SER A 51 -7.92 12.95 8.76
C SER A 51 -7.11 13.84 9.70
N SER A 52 -6.43 13.25 10.70
CA SER A 52 -5.70 13.99 11.74
C SER A 52 -4.18 14.04 11.52
N GLU A 53 -3.61 13.06 10.82
CA GLU A 53 -2.16 12.90 10.70
C GLU A 53 -1.61 13.15 9.28
N THR A 54 -2.48 13.45 8.31
CA THR A 54 -2.07 13.73 6.93
C THR A 54 -1.93 15.22 6.67
N ASP A 55 -0.80 15.64 6.11
CA ASP A 55 -0.68 16.93 5.45
C ASP A 55 -1.39 16.88 4.09
N TRP A 56 -2.62 17.41 4.04
CA TRP A 56 -3.43 17.45 2.82
C TRP A 56 -2.86 18.37 1.72
N THR A 57 -1.79 19.13 2.01
CA THR A 57 -1.08 19.92 1.01
C THR A 57 0.07 19.15 0.35
N ASP A 58 0.54 18.06 0.96
CA ASP A 58 1.46 17.13 0.32
C ASP A 58 0.68 16.18 -0.59
N THR A 59 0.79 16.44 -1.89
CA THR A 59 0.16 15.63 -2.92
C THR A 59 1.10 14.58 -3.51
N SER A 60 2.33 14.45 -3.03
CA SER A 60 3.31 13.51 -3.60
C SER A 60 2.91 12.04 -3.40
N VAL A 61 3.50 11.15 -4.19
CA VAL A 61 3.32 9.70 -3.98
C VAL A 61 4.15 9.20 -2.80
N TYR A 62 5.28 9.84 -2.50
CA TYR A 62 6.22 9.39 -1.47
C TYR A 62 5.66 9.50 -0.06
N THR A 63 5.03 10.62 0.27
CA THR A 63 4.52 10.92 1.63
C THR A 63 3.11 11.50 1.64
N GLY A 64 2.57 11.81 0.47
CA GLY A 64 1.32 12.56 0.33
C GLY A 64 0.11 11.72 -0.06
N THR A 65 -0.98 12.43 -0.38
CA THR A 65 -2.29 11.84 -0.68
C THR A 65 -2.28 10.92 -1.92
N SER A 66 -1.40 11.18 -2.89
CA SER A 66 -1.31 10.34 -4.09
C SER A 66 -0.69 8.96 -3.80
N GLY A 67 0.11 8.83 -2.75
CA GLY A 67 0.60 7.53 -2.28
C GLY A 67 -0.53 6.65 -1.75
N ILE A 68 -1.48 7.27 -1.03
CA ILE A 68 -2.68 6.60 -0.53
C ILE A 68 -3.59 6.20 -1.70
N ALA A 69 -3.78 7.08 -2.67
CA ALA A 69 -4.53 6.75 -3.89
C ALA A 69 -3.92 5.55 -4.64
N LEU A 70 -2.60 5.52 -4.79
CA LEU A 70 -1.88 4.41 -5.41
C LEU A 70 -2.07 3.09 -4.62
N LEU A 71 -2.03 3.14 -3.29
CA LEU A 71 -2.31 1.98 -2.44
C LEU A 71 -3.74 1.45 -2.67
N TYR A 72 -4.72 2.33 -2.76
CA TYR A 72 -6.12 1.94 -2.98
C TYR A 72 -6.35 1.37 -4.38
N MET A 73 -5.70 1.92 -5.41
CA MET A 73 -5.69 1.32 -6.75
C MET A 73 -5.11 -0.10 -6.70
N ARG A 74 -4.00 -0.30 -5.97
CA ARG A 74 -3.42 -1.64 -5.82
C ARG A 74 -4.37 -2.62 -5.13
N PHE A 75 -5.15 -2.18 -4.14
CA PHE A 75 -6.17 -3.01 -3.50
C PHE A 75 -7.32 -3.40 -4.43
N MET A 76 -7.69 -2.54 -5.38
CA MET A 76 -8.62 -2.92 -6.45
C MET A 76 -8.04 -4.00 -7.35
N ASP A 77 -6.79 -3.84 -7.81
CA ASP A 77 -6.15 -4.78 -8.72
C ASP A 77 -6.05 -6.19 -8.13
N ILE A 78 -5.73 -6.29 -6.84
CA ILE A 78 -5.62 -7.58 -6.14
C ILE A 78 -6.95 -8.04 -5.53
N LYS A 79 -8.05 -7.31 -5.75
CA LYS A 79 -9.40 -7.65 -5.29
C LYS A 79 -9.53 -7.85 -3.77
N LEU A 80 -8.72 -7.13 -2.99
CA LEU A 80 -8.63 -7.30 -1.53
C LEU A 80 -10.00 -7.21 -0.82
N CYS A 81 -10.88 -6.33 -1.29
CA CYS A 81 -12.22 -6.12 -0.73
C CYS A 81 -13.31 -6.13 -1.81
N GLU A 82 -13.21 -7.04 -2.78
CA GLU A 82 -14.19 -7.17 -3.86
C GLU A 82 -15.63 -7.21 -3.31
N GLY A 83 -16.47 -6.30 -3.79
CA GLY A 83 -17.87 -6.15 -3.36
C GLY A 83 -18.10 -5.50 -1.99
N LYS A 84 -17.06 -5.22 -1.19
CA LYS A 84 -17.19 -4.63 0.15
C LYS A 84 -16.84 -3.14 0.21
N LYS A 85 -15.89 -2.70 -0.62
CA LYS A 85 -15.43 -1.30 -0.65
C LYS A 85 -15.07 -0.89 -2.07
N ASN A 86 -15.36 0.37 -2.42
CA ASN A 86 -15.02 0.94 -3.72
C ASN A 86 -13.74 1.78 -3.61
N PHE A 87 -12.60 1.10 -3.48
CA PHE A 87 -11.30 1.76 -3.36
C PHE A 87 -10.95 2.65 -4.55
N LEU A 88 -11.50 2.38 -5.75
CA LEU A 88 -11.29 3.24 -6.91
C LEU A 88 -11.91 4.62 -6.71
N LYS A 89 -13.14 4.67 -6.16
CA LYS A 89 -13.80 5.94 -5.85
C LYS A 89 -13.06 6.70 -4.75
N ASP A 90 -12.57 5.97 -3.73
CA ASP A 90 -11.80 6.57 -2.65
C ASP A 90 -10.46 7.11 -3.17
N ALA A 91 -9.75 6.37 -4.02
CA ALA A 91 -8.53 6.83 -4.67
C ALA A 91 -8.76 8.11 -5.48
N LEU A 92 -9.85 8.16 -6.26
CA LEU A 92 -10.19 9.35 -7.04
C LEU A 92 -10.41 10.58 -6.15
N SER A 93 -10.99 10.42 -4.97
CA SER A 93 -11.24 11.53 -4.04
C SER A 93 -9.97 12.23 -3.53
N TYR A 94 -8.82 11.53 -3.54
CA TYR A 94 -7.53 12.11 -3.19
C TYR A 94 -6.86 12.86 -4.35
N ILE A 95 -7.17 12.47 -5.60
CA ILE A 95 -6.50 12.97 -6.81
C ILE A 95 -7.30 14.09 -7.49
N GLU A 96 -8.62 13.96 -7.59
CA GLU A 96 -9.46 14.91 -8.34
C GLU A 96 -9.31 16.37 -7.86
N PRO A 97 -9.25 16.68 -6.54
CA PRO A 97 -9.12 18.06 -6.07
C PRO A 97 -7.78 18.72 -6.42
N ILE A 98 -6.73 17.92 -6.65
CA ILE A 98 -5.35 18.43 -6.78
C ILE A 98 -4.91 18.65 -8.22
N ILE A 99 -5.58 18.02 -9.21
CA ILE A 99 -5.29 18.13 -10.65
C ILE A 99 -5.13 19.58 -11.12
N PRO A 100 -6.03 20.53 -10.77
CA PRO A 100 -5.92 21.92 -11.23
C PRO A 100 -4.67 22.65 -10.72
N TYR A 101 -4.07 22.17 -9.63
CA TYR A 101 -2.98 22.83 -8.90
C TYR A 101 -1.62 22.19 -9.15
N LEU A 102 -1.52 21.18 -10.04
CA LEU A 102 -0.28 20.49 -10.33
C LEU A 102 0.75 21.43 -10.99
N LYS A 103 1.80 21.75 -10.23
CA LYS A 103 2.90 22.61 -10.69
C LYS A 103 3.97 21.77 -11.36
N LYS A 104 4.33 22.09 -12.61
CA LYS A 104 5.39 21.43 -13.40
C LYS A 104 6.83 21.73 -12.93
N LYS A 105 7.08 21.80 -11.62
CA LYS A 105 8.41 22.11 -11.05
C LYS A 105 9.25 20.86 -10.75
N ARG A 106 8.60 19.71 -10.50
CA ARG A 106 9.23 18.42 -10.21
C ARG A 106 8.60 17.36 -11.12
N PHE A 107 9.42 16.49 -11.70
CA PHE A 107 9.00 15.58 -12.77
C PHE A 107 9.08 14.09 -12.40
N SER A 108 9.50 13.74 -11.19
CA SER A 108 9.53 12.34 -10.75
C SER A 108 8.15 11.86 -10.32
N PHE A 109 7.91 10.56 -10.44
CA PHE A 109 6.67 9.93 -9.97
C PHE A 109 6.51 10.08 -8.45
N LEU A 110 7.57 9.81 -7.68
CA LEU A 110 7.49 9.83 -6.21
C LEU A 110 7.25 11.24 -5.63
N CYS A 111 7.91 12.27 -6.15
CA CYS A 111 7.96 13.60 -5.50
C CYS A 111 7.54 14.75 -6.42
N GLY A 112 7.02 14.46 -7.60
CA GLY A 112 6.70 15.44 -8.63
C GLY A 112 5.32 15.25 -9.24
N ALA A 113 4.99 16.12 -10.19
CA ALA A 113 3.69 16.17 -10.84
C ALA A 113 3.45 15.04 -11.86
N ALA A 114 4.32 14.04 -11.89
CA ALA A 114 4.14 12.84 -12.71
C ALA A 114 3.47 11.69 -11.93
N GLY A 115 3.41 11.78 -10.60
CA GLY A 115 2.74 10.81 -9.75
C GLY A 115 1.24 11.07 -9.62
N PRO A 116 0.84 12.24 -9.10
CA PRO A 116 -0.56 12.68 -9.06
C PRO A 116 -1.11 12.95 -10.46
#